data_AF-A0A1E4LPS7-F1
#
_entry.id   AF-A0A1E4LPS7-F1
#
_cell.length_a   1.000
_cell.length_b   1.000
_cell.length_c   1.000
_cell.angle_alpha   90.00
_cell.angle_beta   90.00
_cell.angle_gamma   90.00
#
_symmetry.space_group_name_H-M   'P 1'
#
loop_
_entity.id
_entity.type
_entity.pdbx_description
1 polymer ?
#
loop_
_entity_poly.entity_id
_entity_poly.type
_entity_poly.pdbx_seq_one_letter_code
_entity_poly.pdbx_strand_id
1 'polypeptide(L)' 'MTKPLTDAQRAYEAKRAAKAGVSLDKWLAQKARDRQQEEQARATAAKPPAPPKKPGLFARLLQKAEKPL' A
#
# COMPACT_ATOMS: atom_id res chain seq x y z
N MET A 1 0.81 -22.77 3.46
CA MET A 1 -0.03 -23.34 4.53
C MET A 1 -0.60 -22.19 5.36
N THR A 2 -1.79 -21.72 5.03
CA THR A 2 -2.52 -20.69 5.81
C THR A 2 -2.96 -21.32 7.13
N LYS A 3 -2.46 -20.82 8.27
CA LYS A 3 -2.87 -21.34 9.59
C LYS A 3 -4.37 -21.08 9.81
N PRO A 4 -5.15 -22.08 10.28
CA PRO A 4 -6.55 -21.86 10.65
C PRO A 4 -6.64 -20.86 11.80
N LEU A 5 -7.66 -20.00 11.76
CA LEU A 5 -7.94 -19.05 12.85
C LEU A 5 -8.38 -19.80 14.11
N THR A 6 -7.92 -19.35 15.27
CA THR A 6 -8.39 -19.87 16.55
C THR A 6 -9.81 -19.37 16.86
N ASP A 7 -10.53 -20.06 17.74
CA ASP A 7 -11.91 -19.67 18.08
C ASP A 7 -12.00 -18.26 18.69
N ALA A 8 -11.01 -17.87 19.50
CA ALA A 8 -10.90 -16.52 20.04
C ALA A 8 -10.75 -15.46 18.93
N GLN A 9 -9.96 -15.76 17.89
CA GLN A 9 -9.81 -14.89 16.73
C GLN A 9 -11.11 -14.82 15.91
N ARG A 10 -11.77 -15.97 15.72
CA ARG A 10 -13.06 -16.02 15.02
C ARG A 10 -14.12 -15.16 15.71
N ALA A 11 -14.22 -15.23 17.04
CA ALA A 11 -15.14 -14.42 17.82
C ALA A 11 -14.82 -12.91 17.74
N TYR A 12 -13.54 -12.55 17.70
CA TYR A 12 -13.11 -11.17 17.52
C TYR A 12 -13.51 -10.62 16.14
N GLU A 13 -13.27 -11.40 15.08
CA GLU A 13 -13.65 -11.01 13.72
C GLU A 13 -15.17 -11.00 13.54
N ALA A 14 -15.92 -11.87 14.21
CA ALA A 14 -17.38 -11.87 14.18
C ALA A 14 -17.97 -10.56 14.73
N LYS A 15 -17.40 -10.01 15.82
CA LYS A 15 -17.80 -8.70 16.36
C LYS A 15 -17.55 -7.57 15.35
N ARG A 16 -16.47 -7.66 14.57
CA ARG A 16 -16.14 -6.68 13.54
C ARG A 16 -17.02 -6.81 12.32
N ALA A 17 -17.31 -8.04 11.89
CA ALA A 17 -18.26 -8.34 10.82
C ALA A 17 -19.64 -7.77 11.16
N ALA A 18 -20.12 -8.02 12.40
CA ALA A 18 -21.38 -7.45 12.90
C ALA A 18 -21.36 -5.92 12.90
N LYS A 19 -20.25 -5.28 13.33
CA LYS A 19 -20.09 -3.82 13.29
C LYS A 19 -20.14 -3.27 11.86
N ALA A 20 -19.62 -4.01 10.89
CA ALA A 20 -19.66 -3.65 9.48
C ALA A 20 -20.97 -4.08 8.78
N GLY A 21 -21.91 -4.71 9.50
CA GLY A 21 -23.18 -5.17 8.95
C GLY A 21 -23.05 -6.31 7.93
N VAL A 22 -21.97 -7.10 8.00
CA VAL A 22 -21.71 -8.21 7.07
C VAL A 22 -21.55 -9.53 7.81
N SER A 23 -21.70 -10.65 7.08
CA SER A 23 -21.40 -11.96 7.63
C SER A 23 -19.89 -12.15 7.87
N LEU A 24 -19.55 -13.05 8.79
CA LEU A 24 -18.17 -13.35 9.14
C LEU A 24 -17.35 -13.82 7.92
N ASP A 25 -17.91 -14.71 7.10
CA ASP A 25 -17.22 -15.21 5.91
C ASP A 25 -16.91 -14.10 4.90
N LYS A 26 -17.88 -13.17 4.70
CA LYS A 26 -17.70 -12.01 3.83
C LYS A 26 -16.64 -11.06 4.38
N TRP A 27 -16.63 -10.84 5.69
CA TRP A 27 -15.63 -10.03 6.38
C TRP A 27 -14.21 -10.61 6.24
N LEU A 28 -14.06 -11.92 6.43
CA LEU A 28 -12.78 -12.60 6.26
C LEU A 28 -12.29 -12.58 4.80
N ALA A 29 -13.20 -12.76 3.85
CA ALA A 29 -12.88 -12.67 2.42
C ALA A 29 -12.45 -11.26 2.02
N GLN A 30 -13.12 -10.22 2.53
CA GLN A 30 -12.73 -8.82 2.29
C GLN A 30 -11.34 -8.54 2.85
N LYS A 31 -11.08 -8.92 4.11
CA LYS A 31 -9.78 -8.74 4.77
C LYS A 31 -8.64 -9.47 4.05
N ALA A 32 -8.91 -10.64 3.49
CA ALA A 32 -7.92 -11.37 2.69
C ALA A 32 -7.55 -10.60 1.41
N ARG A 33 -8.54 -10.01 0.73
CA ARG A 33 -8.32 -9.13 -0.44
C ARG A 33 -7.53 -7.88 -0.05
N ASP A 34 -7.92 -7.23 1.04
CA ASP A 34 -7.26 -6.02 1.51
C ASP A 34 -5.81 -6.29 1.91
N ARG A 35 -5.52 -7.42 2.58
CA ARG A 35 -4.15 -7.83 2.91
C ARG A 35 -3.29 -8.01 1.66
N GLN A 36 -3.81 -8.66 0.61
CA GLN A 36 -3.07 -8.83 -0.64
C GLN A 36 -2.82 -7.50 -1.36
N GLN A 37 -3.75 -6.56 -1.29
CA GLN A 37 -3.54 -5.22 -1.83
C GLN A 37 -2.54 -4.41 -0.99
N GLU A 38 -2.59 -4.53 0.33
CA GLU A 38 -1.67 -3.85 1.24
C GLU A 38 -0.26 -4.42 1.15
N GLU A 39 -0.09 -5.74 0.95
CA GLU A 39 1.21 -6.36 0.69
C GLU A 39 1.82 -5.88 -0.64
N GLN A 40 1.01 -5.75 -1.69
CA GLN A 40 1.45 -5.16 -2.96
C GLN A 40 1.81 -3.68 -2.81
N ALA A 41 0.99 -2.91 -2.08
CA ALA A 41 1.24 -1.51 -1.80
C ALA A 41 2.50 -1.30 -0.94
N ARG A 42 2.72 -2.13 0.08
CA ARG A 42 3.93 -2.13 0.91
C ARG A 42 5.16 -2.53 0.12
N ALA A 43 5.06 -3.49 -0.80
CA ALA A 43 6.16 -3.83 -1.70
C ALA A 43 6.53 -2.67 -2.65
N THR A 44 5.54 -1.88 -3.09
CA THR A 44 5.79 -0.66 -3.87
C THR A 44 6.30 0.52 -3.02
N ALA A 45 5.85 0.65 -1.77
CA ALA A 45 6.25 1.73 -0.87
C ALA A 45 7.61 1.49 -0.19
N ALA A 46 8.03 0.23 -0.05
CA ALA A 46 9.36 -0.15 0.43
C ALA A 46 10.46 0.02 -0.63
N LYS A 47 10.12 0.41 -1.87
CA LYS A 47 11.12 0.86 -2.83
C LYS A 47 11.66 2.23 -2.39
N PRO A 48 12.97 2.36 -2.14
CA PRO A 48 13.55 3.65 -1.81
C PRO A 48 13.24 4.67 -2.92
N PRO A 49 13.00 5.95 -2.59
CA PRO A 49 12.67 6.96 -3.58
C PRO A 49 13.76 6.99 -4.64
N ALA A 50 13.35 6.95 -5.91
CA ALA A 50 14.28 6.95 -7.03
C ALA A 50 15.22 8.17 -6.92
N PRO A 51 16.53 8.00 -7.18
CA PRO A 51 17.48 9.10 -7.06
C PRO A 51 17.06 10.28 -7.93
N PRO A 52 17.28 11.53 -7.48
CA PRO A 52 16.87 12.71 -8.20
C PRO A 52 17.46 12.68 -9.62
N LYS A 53 16.58 12.81 -10.62
CA LYS A 53 16.96 12.75 -12.03
C LYS A 53 17.91 13.91 -12.34
N LYS A 54 19.04 13.62 -12.97
CA LYS A 54 20.00 14.64 -13.41
C LYS A 54 19.29 15.66 -14.32
N PRO A 55 19.62 16.96 -14.23
CA PRO A 55 19.00 17.96 -15.08
C PRO A 55 19.29 17.63 -16.54
N GLY A 56 18.21 17.46 -17.30
CA GLY A 56 18.25 17.17 -18.74
C GLY A 56 18.81 18.35 -19.55
N LEU A 57 19.01 18.14 -20.85
CA LEU A 57 19.62 19.14 -21.73
C LEU A 57 18.88 20.49 -21.72
N PHE A 58 17.54 20.47 -21.73
CA PHE A 58 16.74 21.70 -21.66
C PHE A 58 16.91 22.46 -20.34
N ALA A 59 16.96 21.76 -19.21
CA ALA A 59 17.19 22.38 -17.90
C ALA A 59 18.58 23.03 -17.83
N ARG A 60 19.59 22.41 -18.47
CA ARG A 60 20.94 22.99 -18.58
C ARG A 60 20.98 24.24 -19.46
N LEU A 61 20.19 24.27 -20.55
CA LEU A 61 20.09 25.44 -21.41
C LEU A 61 19.39 26.61 -20.70
N LEU A 62 18.31 26.33 -19.96
CA LEU A 62 17.62 27.35 -19.16
C LEU A 62 18.57 27.94 -18.10
N GLN A 63 19.30 27.09 -17.39
CA GLN A 63 20.25 27.51 -16.36
C GLN A 63 21.43 28.33 -16.91
N LYS A 64 21.80 28.12 -18.18
CA LYS A 64 22.80 28.92 -18.90
C LYS A 64 22.25 30.29 -19.30
N ALA A 65 20.97 30.37 -19.67
CA ALA A 65 20.31 31.62 -20.02
C ALA A 65 20.01 32.50 -18.78
N GLU A 66 19.76 31.88 -17.63
CA GLU A 66 19.39 32.56 -16.38
C GLU A 66 20.61 33.07 -15.58
N LYS A 67 21.84 32.70 -15.96
CA LYS A 67 23.06 33.27 -15.38
C LYS A 67 23.63 34.36 -16.30
N PRO A 68 23.34 35.65 -16.04
CA PRO A 68 24.13 36.73 -16.64
C PRO A 68 25.55 36.68 -16.05
N LEU A 69 26.55 36.93 -16.91
CA LEU A 69 27.95 37.09 -16.54
C LEU A 69 28.15 38.34 -15.68
#